data_AF-A0A3D1AUN4-F1
#
_entry.id   AF-A0A3D1AUN4-F1
#
_cell.length_a   1.000
_cell.length_b   1.000
_cell.length_c   1.000
_cell.angle_alpha   90.00
_cell.angle_beta   90.00
_cell.angle_gamma   90.00
#
_symmetry.space_group_name_H-M   'P 1'
#
loop_
_entity.id
_entity.type
_entity.pdbx_description
1 polymer ?
#
loop_
_entity_poly.entity_id
_entity_poly.type
_entity_poly.pdbx_seq_one_letter_code
_entity_poly.pdbx_strand_id
1 'polypeptide(L)'
;MDRATLQQLAELRLKDAEALLAAGQWDGAYYLPGYCIECALKACAAKQFRLHEVPEKSLVNAFYTHDFDKLVYDFGRRAGNENASENRLQLQY
;
A
#
# COMPACT_ATOMS: atom_id res chain seq x y z
N MET A 1 9.80 -10.04 -3.05
CA MET A 1 10.17 -8.95 -2.12
C MET A 1 9.51 -9.24 -0.78
N ASP A 2 10.27 -9.11 0.31
CA ASP A 2 9.70 -9.20 1.65
C ASP A 2 9.19 -7.83 2.13
N ARG A 3 8.51 -7.80 3.28
CA ARG A 3 7.94 -6.57 3.83
C ARG A 3 9.00 -5.51 4.10
N ALA A 4 10.14 -5.89 4.67
CA ALA A 4 11.20 -4.95 5.04
C ALA A 4 11.78 -4.24 3.80
N THR A 5 12.05 -4.99 2.74
CA THR A 5 12.52 -4.44 1.46
C THR A 5 11.51 -3.45 0.87
N LEU A 6 10.22 -3.74 0.93
CA LEU A 6 9.17 -2.85 0.44
C LEU A 6 9.10 -1.54 1.23
N GLN A 7 9.26 -1.59 2.54
CA GLN A 7 9.32 -0.38 3.38
C GLN A 7 10.54 0.47 3.05
N GLN A 8 11.72 -0.14 2.94
CA GLN A 8 12.94 0.55 2.56
C GLN A 8 12.82 1.18 1.17
N LEU A 9 12.19 0.49 0.23
CA LEU A 9 11.99 1.01 -1.12
C LEU A 9 11.03 2.20 -1.13
N ALA A 10 9.96 2.17 -0.33
CA ALA A 10 9.05 3.30 -0.17
C ALA A 10 9.80 4.54 0.35
N GLU A 11 10.58 4.40 1.42
CA GLU A 11 11.37 5.50 1.99
C GLU A 11 12.40 6.05 0.99
N LEU A 12 13.08 5.17 0.25
CA LEU A 12 14.03 5.59 -0.77
C LEU A 12 13.36 6.42 -1.86
N ARG A 13 12.19 5.98 -2.33
CA ARG A 13 11.45 6.65 -3.40
C ARG A 13 10.84 7.97 -2.97
N LEU A 14 10.48 8.11 -1.70
CA LEU A 14 10.09 9.40 -1.14
C LEU A 14 11.27 10.38 -1.15
N LYS A 15 12.45 9.95 -0.69
CA LYS A 15 13.67 10.79 -0.72
C LYS A 15 14.05 11.19 -2.15
N ASP A 16 13.93 10.26 -3.11
CA ASP A 16 14.16 10.56 -4.52
C ASP A 16 13.17 11.62 -5.04
N ALA A 17 11.89 11.51 -4.68
CA ALA A 17 10.86 12.49 -5.06
C ALA A 17 11.14 13.87 -4.47
N GLU A 18 11.54 13.95 -3.21
CA GLU A 18 11.94 15.19 -2.53
C GLU A 18 13.15 15.84 -3.23
N ALA A 19 14.15 15.04 -3.61
CA ALA A 19 15.32 15.52 -4.33
C ALA A 19 14.97 16.06 -5.73
N LEU A 20 14.10 15.37 -6.46
CA LEU A 20 13.63 15.84 -7.78
C LEU A 20 12.80 17.12 -7.65
N LEU A 21 11.97 17.24 -6.62
CA LEU A 21 11.20 18.44 -6.34
C LEU A 21 12.14 19.64 -6.07
N ALA A 22 13.15 19.45 -5.23
CA ALA A 22 14.15 20.47 -4.94
C ALA A 22 14.96 20.89 -6.17
N ALA A 23 15.15 19.97 -7.12
CA ALA A 23 15.82 20.22 -8.40
C ALA A 23 14.90 20.81 -9.50
N GLY A 24 13.61 21.05 -9.20
CA GLY A 24 12.64 21.56 -10.18
C GLY A 24 12.27 20.54 -11.27
N GLN A 25 12.51 19.25 -11.03
CA GLN A 25 12.16 18.15 -11.94
C GLN A 25 10.74 17.65 -11.63
N TRP A 26 9.75 18.47 -11.98
CA TRP A 26 8.35 18.29 -11.55
C TRP A 26 7.74 16.96 -12.00
N ASP A 27 8.01 16.51 -13.21
CA ASP A 27 7.43 15.27 -13.76
C ASP A 27 7.84 14.05 -12.94
N GLY A 28 9.13 13.95 -12.60
CA GLY A 28 9.65 12.86 -11.78
C GLY A 28 9.25 13.00 -10.31
N ALA A 29 9.20 14.22 -9.79
CA ALA A 29 8.72 14.51 -8.44
C ALA A 29 7.23 14.16 -8.26
N TYR A 30 6.42 14.25 -9.32
CA TYR A 30 5.01 13.85 -9.32
C TYR A 30 4.83 12.33 -9.44
N TYR A 31 5.65 11.67 -10.27
CA TYR A 31 5.53 10.22 -10.52
C TYR A 31 6.02 9.35 -9.35
N LEU A 32 7.17 9.68 -8.75
CA LEU A 32 7.81 8.85 -7.74
C LEU A 32 6.98 8.61 -6.45
N PRO A 33 6.21 9.59 -5.94
CA PRO A 33 5.30 9.35 -4.83
C PRO A 33 4.29 8.24 -5.09
N GLY A 34 3.81 8.08 -6.33
CA GLY A 34 2.92 6.97 -6.70
C GLY A 34 3.57 5.60 -6.45
N TYR A 35 4.84 5.46 -6.83
CA TYR A 35 5.60 4.24 -6.58
C TYR A 35 5.93 4.03 -5.10
N CYS A 36 6.17 5.10 -4.35
CA CYS A 36 6.32 5.06 -2.88
C CYS A 36 5.06 4.48 -2.22
N ILE A 37 3.88 5.00 -2.57
CA ILE A 37 2.60 4.53 -2.00
C ILE A 37 2.33 3.08 -2.39
N GLU A 38 2.61 2.68 -3.63
CA GLU A 38 2.48 1.29 -4.06
C GLU A 38 3.34 0.34 -3.20
N CYS A 39 4.61 0.70 -2.96
CA CYS A 39 5.50 -0.08 -2.11
C CYS A 39 4.98 -0.18 -0.67
N ALA A 40 4.45 0.91 -0.12
CA ALA A 40 3.88 0.94 1.23
C ALA A 40 2.64 0.03 1.34
N LEU A 41 1.73 0.09 0.36
CA LEU A 41 0.54 -0.76 0.29
C LEU A 41 0.92 -2.25 0.16
N LYS A 42 1.91 -2.56 -0.68
CA LYS A 42 2.45 -3.93 -0.78
C LYS A 42 3.06 -4.39 0.55
N ALA A 43 3.77 -3.53 1.29
CA ALA A 43 4.28 -3.88 2.62
C ALA A 43 3.14 -4.20 3.61
N CYS A 44 2.03 -3.45 3.53
CA CYS A 44 0.82 -3.73 4.31
C CYS A 44 0.15 -5.06 3.89
N ALA A 45 0.14 -5.39 2.59
CA ALA A 45 -0.40 -6.65 2.09
C ALA A 45 0.45 -7.84 2.55
N ALA A 46 1.78 -7.70 2.48
CA ALA A 46 2.73 -8.72 2.94
C ALA A 46 2.57 -9.04 4.44
N LYS A 47 2.16 -8.06 5.26
CA LYS A 47 1.84 -8.28 6.69
C LYS A 47 0.63 -9.21 6.90
N GLN A 48 -0.29 -9.27 5.95
CA GLN A 48 -1.50 -10.09 6.03
C GLN A 48 -1.25 -11.54 5.61
N PHE A 49 -0.15 -11.81 4.89
CA PHE A 49 0.21 -13.17 4.51
C PHE A 49 0.78 -13.93 5.71
N ARG A 50 -0.04 -14.81 6.28
CA ARG A 50 0.33 -15.65 7.42
C ARG A 50 0.84 -17.00 6.94
N LEU A 51 1.83 -17.52 7.64
CA LEU A 51 2.32 -18.87 7.39
C LEU A 51 1.19 -19.87 7.64
N HIS A 52 1.02 -20.83 6.71
CA HIS A 52 -0.04 -21.85 6.72
C HIS A 52 -1.47 -21.38 6.44
N GLU A 53 -1.69 -20.10 6.11
CA GLU A 53 -2.97 -19.63 5.60
C GLU A 53 -2.90 -19.42 4.09
N VAL A 54 -3.95 -19.82 3.36
CA VAL A 54 -4.07 -19.49 1.94
C VAL A 54 -4.49 -18.03 1.83
N PRO A 55 -3.65 -17.14 1.29
CA PRO A 55 -4.00 -15.73 1.17
C PRO A 55 -5.14 -15.54 0.17
N GLU A 56 -5.89 -14.47 0.37
CA GLU A 56 -7.02 -14.13 -0.47
C GLU A 56 -6.53 -13.76 -1.89
N LYS A 57 -7.11 -14.40 -2.91
CA LYS A 57 -6.59 -14.38 -4.28
C LYS A 57 -6.56 -12.98 -4.90
N SER A 58 -7.55 -12.12 -4.62
CA SER A 58 -7.55 -10.76 -5.15
C SER A 58 -6.41 -9.92 -4.58
N LEU A 59 -6.10 -10.04 -3.28
CA LEU A 59 -4.94 -9.41 -2.67
C LEU A 59 -3.62 -9.87 -3.29
N VAL A 60 -3.45 -11.17 -3.51
CA VAL A 60 -2.24 -11.72 -4.15
C VAL A 60 -2.10 -11.19 -5.57
N ASN A 61 -3.18 -11.18 -6.35
CA ASN A 61 -3.15 -10.67 -7.71
C ASN A 61 -2.81 -9.17 -7.73
N ALA A 62 -3.47 -8.36 -6.91
CA ALA A 62 -3.21 -6.92 -6.81
C ALA A 62 -1.74 -6.62 -6.41
N PHE A 63 -1.15 -7.46 -5.56
CA PHE A 63 0.25 -7.35 -5.17
C PHE A 63 1.22 -7.50 -6.36
N TYR A 64 0.90 -8.35 -7.35
CA TYR A 64 1.75 -8.63 -8.50
C TYR A 64 1.45 -7.80 -9.75
N THR A 65 0.25 -7.25 -9.91
CA THR A 65 -0.17 -6.60 -11.16
C THR A 65 0.34 -5.17 -11.36
N HIS A 66 1.05 -4.57 -10.40
CA HIS A 66 1.49 -3.15 -10.45
C HIS A 66 0.36 -2.17 -10.81
N ASP A 67 -0.88 -2.56 -10.48
CA ASP A 67 -2.09 -1.80 -10.74
C ASP A 67 -2.42 -1.03 -9.46
N PHE A 68 -1.91 0.20 -9.40
CA PHE A 68 -2.05 1.08 -8.24
C PHE A 68 -3.52 1.32 -7.89
N ASP A 69 -4.37 1.57 -8.88
CA ASP A 69 -5.79 1.86 -8.68
C ASP A 69 -6.51 0.68 -8.04
N LYS A 70 -6.25 -0.55 -8.51
CA LYS A 70 -6.79 -1.75 -7.87
C LYS A 70 -6.27 -1.96 -6.47
N LEU A 71 -4.97 -1.71 -6.25
CA LEU A 71 -4.36 -1.86 -4.93
C LEU A 71 -4.99 -0.90 -3.93
N VAL A 72 -5.18 0.37 -4.29
CA VAL A 72 -5.84 1.38 -3.46
C VAL A 72 -7.31 1.03 -3.23
N TYR A 73 -8.03 0.59 -4.27
CA TYR A 73 -9.43 0.21 -4.15
C TYR A 73 -9.63 -0.95 -3.18
N ASP A 74 -8.83 -2.02 -3.30
CA ASP A 74 -8.93 -3.18 -2.42
C ASP A 74 -8.54 -2.87 -0.98
N PHE A 75 -7.53 -2.01 -0.76
CA PHE A 75 -7.17 -1.54 0.58
C PHE A 75 -8.23 -0.60 1.17
N GLY A 76 -8.73 0.35 0.40
CA GLY A 76 -9.77 1.29 0.84
C GLY A 76 -11.05 0.58 1.26
N ARG A 77 -11.47 -0.44 0.50
CA ARG A 77 -12.62 -1.29 0.86
C ARG A 77 -12.41 -2.04 2.18
N ARG A 78 -11.21 -2.54 2.44
CA ARG A 78 -10.88 -3.24 3.71
C ARG A 78 -10.92 -2.31 4.91
N ALA A 79 -10.27 -1.14 4.80
CA ALA A 79 -10.29 -0.13 5.87
C ALA A 79 -11.73 0.30 6.21
N GLY A 80 -12.59 0.47 5.19
CA GLY A 80 -14.01 0.77 5.41
C GLY A 80 -14.76 -0.34 6.15
N ASN A 81 -14.46 -1.61 5.86
CA ASN A 81 -15.11 -2.76 6.50
C ASN A 81 -14.67 -2.96 7.96
N GLU A 82 -13.38 -2.75 8.27
CA GLU A 82 -12.87 -2.80 9.65
C GLU A 82 -13.55 -1.74 10.50
N ASN A 83 -13.58 -0.48 10.05
CA ASN A 83 -14.26 0.62 10.73
C ASN A 83 -15.78 0.37 10.92
N ALA A 84 -16.44 -0.21 9.91
CA ALA A 84 -17.87 -0.55 9.99
C ALA A 84 -18.16 -1.73 10.94
N SER A 85 -17.18 -2.58 11.22
CA SER A 85 -17.28 -3.68 12.18
C SER A 85 -17.08 -3.19 13.62
N GLU A 86 -16.09 -2.31 13.83
CA GLU A 86 -15.81 -1.70 15.13
C GLU A 86 -16.95 -0.77 15.59
N ASN A 87 -17.49 0.03 14.67
CA ASN A 87 -18.60 0.95 14.99
C ASN A 87 -19.90 0.19 15.31
N ARG A 88 -20.08 -1.01 14.76
CA ARG A 88 -21.25 -1.87 15.05
C ARG A 88 -21.15 -2.54 16.43
N LEU A 89 -19.94 -2.78 16.93
CA LEU A 89 -19.69 -3.28 18.29
C LEU A 89 -19.85 -2.19 19.34
N GLN A 90 -19.61 -0.91 19.00
CA GLN A 90 -19.82 0.23 19.89
C GLN A 90 -21.30 0.64 20.04
N LEU A 91 -22.14 0.36 19.04
CA LEU A 91 -23.59 0.67 19.06
C LEU A 91 -24.44 -0.43 19.73
N GLN A 92 -23.83 -1.47 20.29
CA GLN A 92 -24.52 -2.55 21.01
C GLN A 92 -24.45 -2.43 22.55
N TYR A 93 -24.05 -1.27 23.07
CA TYR A 93 -24.07 -0.94 24.51
C TYR A 93 -24.94 0.27 24.80
#